data_AF-A0A0B7I3R5-F1
#
_entry.id   AF-A0A0B7I3R5-F1
#
_cell.length_a   1.000
_cell.length_b   1.000
_cell.length_c   1.000
_cell.angle_alpha   90.00
_cell.angle_beta   90.00
_cell.angle_gamma   90.00
#
_symmetry.space_group_name_H-M   'P 1'
#
loop_
_entity.id
_entity.type
_entity.pdbx_description
1 polymer ?
#
loop_
_entity_poly.entity_id
_entity_poly.type
_entity_poly.pdbx_seq_one_letter_code
_entity_poly.pdbx_strand_id
1 'polypeptide(L)' 'MAQRKIENWIFWIVGDLISVPLYYYKGLKFTSLQYLIFTIIAYYGYREWREIYRKNKRI' A
#
# COMPACT_ATOMS: atom_id res chain seq x y z
N MET A 1 -1.84 0.70 20.78
CA MET A 1 -1.48 1.66 19.71
C MET A 1 -0.82 1.02 18.47
N ALA A 2 -0.26 -0.21 18.52
CA ALA A 2 0.42 -0.85 17.38
C ALA A 2 -0.50 -1.44 16.28
N GLN A 3 -1.78 -1.72 16.58
CA GLN A 3 -2.73 -2.27 15.59
C GLN A 3 -3.18 -1.25 14.53
N ARG A 4 -3.28 0.04 14.90
CA ARG A 4 -3.69 1.13 14.01
C ARG A 4 -2.74 1.37 12.83
N LYS A 5 -1.48 0.92 12.93
CA LYS A 5 -0.53 1.09 11.82
C LYS A 5 -0.80 0.13 10.66
N ILE A 6 -1.38 -1.07 10.89
CA ILE A 6 -1.74 -2.01 9.81
C ILE A 6 -2.87 -1.45 8.97
N GLU A 7 -3.90 -0.92 9.62
CA GLU A 7 -5.06 -0.32 8.94
C GLU A 7 -4.59 0.81 8.01
N ASN A 8 -3.62 1.62 8.43
CA ASN A 8 -3.07 2.69 7.60
C ASN A 8 -2.43 2.17 6.30
N TRP A 9 -1.69 1.05 6.34
CA TRP A 9 -1.12 0.44 5.13
C TRP A 9 -2.19 -0.13 4.21
N ILE A 10 -3.24 -0.74 4.76
CA ILE A 10 -4.36 -1.26 3.97
C ILE A 10 -5.08 -0.11 3.26
N PHE A 11 -5.31 1.02 3.94
CA PHE A 11 -5.89 2.22 3.32
C PHE A 11 -5.05 2.76 2.17
N TRP A 12 -3.72 2.79 2.33
CA TRP A 12 -2.81 3.19 1.25
C TRP A 12 -2.87 2.23 0.06
N ILE A 13 -2.81 0.91 0.29
CA ILE A 13 -2.94 -0.10 -0.77
C ILE A 13 -4.26 0.05 -1.52
N VAL A 14 -5.39 0.19 -0.81
CA VAL A 14 -6.71 0.32 -1.43
C VAL A 14 -6.81 1.62 -2.24
N GLY A 15 -6.30 2.73 -1.71
CA GLY A 15 -6.25 4.01 -2.42
C GLY A 15 -5.40 3.95 -3.69
N ASP A 16 -4.20 3.36 -3.61
CA ASP A 16 -3.31 3.17 -4.76
C ASP A 16 -3.93 2.23 -5.80
N LEU A 17 -4.54 1.12 -5.39
CA LEU A 17 -5.16 0.13 -6.28
C LEU A 17 -6.35 0.71 -7.07
N ILE A 18 -7.11 1.63 -6.48
CA ILE A 18 -8.20 2.35 -7.16
C ILE A 18 -7.64 3.45 -8.06
N SER A 19 -6.58 4.13 -7.61
CA SER A 19 -5.97 5.24 -8.33
C SER A 19 -5.23 4.80 -9.59
N VAL A 20 -4.48 3.70 -9.55
CA VAL A 20 -3.71 3.17 -10.70
C VAL A 20 -4.58 3.02 -11.97
N PRO A 21 -5.70 2.25 -11.97
CA PRO A 21 -6.54 2.12 -13.15
C PRO A 21 -7.22 3.44 -13.53
N LEU A 22 -7.60 4.26 -12.54
CA LEU A 22 -8.22 5.57 -12.78
C LEU A 22 -7.29 6.52 -13.57
N TYR A 23 -6.01 6.60 -13.17
CA TYR A 23 -5.02 7.44 -13.83
C TYR A 23 -4.51 6.83 -15.14
N TYR A 24 -4.48 5.50 -15.24
CA TYR A 24 -4.17 4.78 -16.48
C TYR A 24 -5.21 5.10 -17.57
N TYR A 25 -6.50 5.06 -17.23
CA TYR A 25 -7.58 5.45 -18.15
C TYR A 25 -7.52 6.93 -18.56
N LYS A 26 -6.98 7.80 -17.70
CA LYS A 26 -6.84 9.23 -17.98
C LYS A 26 -5.70 9.59 -18.94
N GLY A 27 -4.86 8.63 -19.36
CA GLY A 27 -3.74 8.85 -20.29
C GLY A 27 -2.55 9.60 -19.69
N LEU A 28 -2.55 9.85 -18.37
CA LEU A 28 -1.51 10.57 -17.66
C LEU A 28 -0.37 9.62 -17.26
N LYS A 29 0.49 9.30 -18.23
CA LYS A 29 1.60 8.34 -18.08
C LYS A 29 2.58 8.68 -16.95
N PHE A 30 2.80 9.97 -16.68
CA PHE A 30 3.72 10.40 -15.63
C PHE A 30 3.12 10.17 -14.23
N THR A 31 1.84 10.50 -14.05
CA THR A 31 1.10 10.30 -12.81
C THR A 31 0.88 8.81 -12.52
N SER A 32 0.59 8.00 -13.55
CA SER A 32 0.46 6.55 -13.37
C SER A 32 1.76 5.89 -12.93
N LEU A 33 2.93 6.39 -13.37
CA LEU A 33 4.23 5.89 -12.93
C LEU A 33 4.45 6.17 -11.43
N GLN A 34 4.09 7.37 -10.97
CA GLN A 34 4.19 7.73 -9.55
C GLN A 34 3.29 6.86 -8.67
N TYR A 35 2.05 6.60 -9.11
CA TYR A 35 1.14 5.67 -8.43
C TYR A 35 1.62 4.21 -8.46
N LEU A 36 2.32 3.80 -9.51
CA LEU A 36 3.00 2.50 -9.57
C LEU A 36 4.08 2.37 -8.48
N ILE A 37 4.88 3.42 -8.27
CA ILE A 37 5.89 3.46 -7.20
C ILE A 37 5.22 3.35 -5.83
N PHE A 38 4.13 4.11 -5.59
CA PHE A 38 3.38 4.01 -4.34
C PHE A 38 2.79 2.61 -4.13
N THR A 39 2.24 1.99 -5.17
CA THR A 39 1.74 0.61 -5.13
C THR A 39 2.81 -0.38 -4.70
N ILE A 40 4.04 -0.24 -5.23
CA ILE A 40 5.18 -1.09 -4.86
C ILE A 40 5.57 -0.87 -3.39
N ILE A 41 5.66 0.38 -2.94
CA ILE A 41 5.96 0.71 -1.54
C ILE A 41 4.89 0.15 -0.60
N ALA A 42 3.62 0.30 -0.96
CA ALA A 42 2.48 -0.20 -0.20
C ALA A 42 2.51 -1.73 -0.08
N TYR A 43 2.89 -2.42 -1.15
CA TYR A 43 3.08 -3.88 -1.14
C TYR A 43 4.23 -4.32 -0.23
N TYR A 44 5.38 -3.64 -0.28
CA TYR A 44 6.50 -3.92 0.62
C TYR A 44 6.16 -3.65 2.09
N GLY A 45 5.52 -2.52 2.38
CA GLY A 45 5.09 -2.19 3.74
C GLY A 45 4.07 -3.17 4.29
N TYR A 46 3.14 -3.68 3.48
CA TYR A 46 2.22 -4.75 3.89
C TYR A 46 2.95 -6.06 4.22
N ARG A 47 3.93 -6.45 3.41
CA ARG A 47 4.75 -7.65 3.70
C ARG A 47 5.50 -7.52 5.02
N GLU A 48 6.17 -6.39 5.22
CA GLU A 48 6.94 -6.11 6.44
C GLU A 48 6.02 -6.08 7.67
N TRP A 49 4.85 -5.47 7.55
CA TRP A 49 3.89 -5.42 8.65
C TRP A 49 3.27 -6.77 8.99
N ARG A 50 3.03 -7.61 7.98
CA ARG A 50 2.55 -8.98 8.19
C ARG A 50 3.55 -9.79 9.02
N GLU A 51 4.84 -9.55 8.81
CA GLU A 51 5.91 -10.17 9.57
C GLU A 51 5.98 -9.63 11.01
N ILE A 52 5.90 -8.31 11.19
CA ILE A 52 5.85 -7.67 12.51
C ILE A 52 4.63 -8.16 13.31
N TYR A 53 3.45 -8.25 12.69
CA TYR A 53 2.24 -8.72 13.36
C TYR A 53 2.35 -10.19 13.77
N ARG A 54 2.95 -11.04 12.92
CA ARG A 54 3.20 -12.44 13.24
C ARG A 54 4.23 -12.60 14.37
N LYS A 55 5.23 -11.71 14.44
CA LYS A 55 6.22 -11.67 15.52
C LYS A 55 5.61 -11.18 16.83
N ASN A 56 4.72 -10.19 16.77
CA ASN A 56 4.07 -9.60 17.94
C ASN A 56 2.99 -10.51 18.58
N LYS A 57 2.50 -11.53 17.85
CA LYS A 57 1.58 -12.55 18.40
C LYS A 57 2.31 -13.67 19.15
N ARG A 58 3.65 -13.69 19.15
CA ARG A 58 4.48 -14.71 19.81
C ARG A 58 5.15 -14.23 21.11
N ILE A 59 4.83 -13.02 21.59
CA ILE A 59 5.31 -12.49 22.87
C ILE A 59 4.13 -12.40 23.82
#